data_AF-G2GWD6-F1
#
_entry.id   AF-G2GWD6-F1
#
_cell.length_a   1.000
_cell.length_b   1.000
_cell.length_c   1.000
_cell.angle_alpha   90.00
_cell.angle_beta   90.00
_cell.angle_gamma   90.00
#
_symmetry.space_group_name_H-M   'P 1'
#
loop_
_entity.id
_entity.type
_entity.pdbx_description
1 polymer ?
#
loop_
_entity_poly.entity_id
_entity_poly.type
_entity_poly.pdbx_seq_one_letter_code
_entity_poly.pdbx_strand_id
1 'polypeptide(L)' 'MNERLSIMVGEVDATTAKGVHGLLEENENIRVHAVNREQACRWVEEGVIDNAASIIALQWLALHFQALKEEWK' A
#
# COMPACT_ATOMS: atom_id res chain seq x y z
N MET A 1 -5.40 -19.29 18.05
CA MET A 1 -5.81 -18.26 17.07
C MET A 1 -4.88 -18.37 15.88
N ASN A 2 -5.37 -18.59 14.67
CA ASN A 2 -4.58 -18.54 13.45
C ASN A 2 -5.16 -17.43 12.57
N GLU A 3 -4.63 -16.23 12.71
CA GLU A 3 -4.91 -15.14 11.77
C GLU A 3 -4.21 -15.44 10.44
N ARG A 4 -4.91 -15.17 9.33
CA ARG A 4 -4.38 -15.32 7.97
C ARG A 4 -4.73 -14.07 7.19
N LEU A 5 -3.75 -13.55 6.46
CA LEU A 5 -3.91 -12.39 5.59
C LEU A 5 -3.64 -12.81 4.14
N SER A 6 -4.51 -12.39 3.23
CA SER A 6 -4.28 -12.49 1.79
C SER A 6 -3.94 -11.10 1.26
N ILE A 7 -2.86 -10.99 0.50
CA ILE A 7 -2.44 -9.72 -0.13
C ILE A 7 -2.88 -9.74 -1.59
N MET A 8 -3.49 -8.65 -2.04
CA MET A 8 -3.89 -8.43 -3.42
C MET A 8 -3.30 -7.11 -3.92
N VAL A 9 -3.09 -7.00 -5.23
CA VAL A 9 -2.64 -5.76 -5.88
C VAL A 9 -3.76 -5.27 -6.81
N GLY A 10 -4.06 -3.97 -6.74
CA GLY A 10 -5.09 -3.34 -7.58
C GLY A 10 -4.51 -2.19 -8.37
N GLU A 11 -4.85 -2.10 -9.65
CA GLU A 11 -4.59 -0.92 -10.48
C GLU A 11 -5.52 0.22 -10.06
N VAL A 12 -4.97 1.40 -9.83
CA VAL A 12 -5.71 2.56 -9.31
C VAL A 12 -5.25 3.86 -9.98
N ASP A 13 -6.18 4.82 -10.11
CA ASP A 13 -5.82 6.21 -10.38
C ASP A 13 -5.56 6.97 -9.07
N ALA A 14 -4.28 7.04 -8.71
CA ALA A 14 -3.83 7.69 -7.48
C ALA A 14 -4.05 9.22 -7.48
N THR A 15 -4.35 9.87 -8.60
CA THR A 15 -4.60 11.34 -8.65
C THR A 15 -5.88 11.72 -7.90
N THR A 16 -6.78 10.76 -7.72
CA THR A 16 -8.05 10.93 -6.98
C THR A 16 -7.90 10.67 -5.48
N ALA A 17 -6.77 10.10 -5.05
CA ALA A 17 -6.55 9.63 -3.69
C ALA A 17 -6.17 10.80 -2.75
N LYS A 18 -7.17 11.41 -2.10
CA LYS A 18 -6.99 12.56 -1.20
C LYS A 18 -7.99 12.56 -0.05
N GLY A 19 -7.65 13.28 1.02
CA GLY A 19 -8.56 13.56 2.13
C GLY A 19 -8.40 12.63 3.34
N VAL A 20 -9.32 12.84 4.29
CA VAL A 20 -9.52 11.99 5.46
C VAL A 20 -10.84 11.26 5.26
N HIS A 21 -10.80 9.94 5.41
CA HIS A 21 -11.91 9.02 5.22
C HIS A 21 -12.11 8.20 6.49
N GLY A 22 -13.28 7.60 6.62
CA GLY A 22 -13.65 6.82 7.78
C GLY A 22 -15.15 6.93 8.01
N LEU A 23 -15.81 5.80 8.26
CA LEU A 23 -17.20 5.79 8.64
C LEU A 23 -17.29 5.93 10.16
N LEU A 24 -18.20 6.78 10.63
CA LEU A 24 -18.47 6.96 12.06
C LEU A 24 -18.79 5.64 12.75
N GLU A 25 -19.46 4.72 12.06
CA GLU A 25 -19.86 3.40 12.58
C GLU A 25 -18.67 2.42 12.70
N GLU A 26 -17.60 2.62 11.94
CA GLU A 26 -16.39 1.78 11.97
C GLU A 26 -15.34 2.29 12.96
N ASN A 27 -15.56 3.50 13.50
CA ASN A 27 -14.65 4.18 14.41
C ASN A 27 -13.21 4.31 13.84
N GLU A 28 -13.10 4.39 12.52
CA GLU A 28 -11.84 4.55 11.80
C GLU A 28 -11.62 6.01 11.41
N ASN A 29 -10.37 6.47 11.48
CA ASN A 29 -9.95 7.79 11.03
C ASN A 29 -8.72 7.63 10.14
N ILE A 30 -8.97 7.52 8.84
CA ILE A 30 -7.98 7.14 7.83
C ILE A 30 -7.58 8.38 7.05
N ARG A 31 -6.27 8.65 6.97
CA ARG A 31 -5.71 9.68 6.10
C ARG A 31 -4.96 9.03 4.96
N VAL A 32 -5.27 9.44 3.73
CA VAL A 32 -4.62 8.90 2.53
C VAL A 32 -3.34 9.67 2.22
N HIS A 33 -2.27 8.92 1.92
CA HIS A 33 -0.99 9.44 1.46
C HIS A 33 -0.64 8.82 0.11
N ALA A 34 -0.78 9.61 -0.96
CA ALA A 34 -0.27 9.23 -2.28
C ALA A 34 1.22 9.58 -2.39
N VAL A 35 2.07 8.59 -2.59
CA VAL A 35 3.53 8.75 -2.70
C VAL A 35 4.08 7.92 -3.84
N ASN A 36 5.25 8.30 -4.35
CA ASN A 36 5.96 7.49 -5.34
C ASN A 36 6.36 6.14 -4.73
N ARG A 37 6.33 5.09 -5.55
CA ARG A 37 6.72 3.73 -5.17
C ARG A 37 8.10 3.69 -4.51
N GLU A 38 9.07 4.40 -5.08
CA GLU A 38 10.44 4.48 -4.54
C GLU A 38 10.48 5.07 -3.13
N GLN A 39 9.64 6.07 -2.85
CA GLN A 39 9.54 6.66 -1.52
C GLN A 39 8.91 5.68 -0.52
N ALA A 40 7.86 4.97 -0.93
CA ALA A 40 7.26 3.94 -0.09
C ALA A 40 8.25 2.82 0.26
N CYS A 41 9.08 2.38 -0.71
CA CYS A 41 10.16 1.43 -0.44
C CYS A 41 11.19 1.98 0.55
N ARG A 42 11.64 3.24 0.39
CA ARG A 42 12.55 3.87 1.36
C ARG A 42 11.96 3.95 2.77
N TRP A 43 10.67 4.26 2.89
CA TRP A 43 10.01 4.29 4.20
C TRP A 43 9.95 2.93 4.88
N VAL A 44 9.92 1.83 4.13
CA VAL A 44 10.08 0.48 4.70
C VAL A 44 11.52 0.30 5.21
N GLU A 45 12.53 0.67 4.43
CA GLU A 45 13.94 0.57 4.83
C GLU A 45 14.29 1.43 6.05
N GLU A 46 13.68 2.62 6.17
CA GLU A 46 13.85 3.56 7.27
C GLU A 46 13.01 3.23 8.50
N GLY A 47 12.10 2.23 8.42
CA GLY A 47 11.19 1.86 9.50
C GLY A 47 10.03 2.83 9.72
N VAL A 48 9.76 3.74 8.78
CA VAL A 48 8.57 4.62 8.79
C VAL A 48 7.30 3.81 8.49
N ILE A 49 7.41 2.80 7.62
CA ILE A 49 6.38 1.76 7.43
C ILE A 49 6.89 0.47 8.05
N ASP A 50 6.32 0.08 9.19
CA ASP A 50 6.81 -1.04 10.01
C ASP A 50 5.78 -2.17 10.22
N ASN A 51 4.55 -2.02 9.72
CA ASN A 51 3.54 -3.08 9.82
C ASN A 51 3.77 -4.20 8.78
N ALA A 52 3.58 -5.45 9.20
CA ALA A 52 3.92 -6.63 8.40
C ALA A 52 3.21 -6.67 7.04
N ALA A 53 1.90 -6.36 7.00
CA ALA A 53 1.13 -6.38 5.75
C ALA A 53 1.69 -5.42 4.70
N SER A 54 1.98 -4.18 5.11
CA SER A 54 2.52 -3.15 4.22
C SER A 54 3.94 -3.46 3.78
N ILE A 55 4.79 -3.96 4.69
CA ILE A 55 6.15 -4.38 4.36
C ILE A 55 6.12 -5.47 3.28
N ILE A 56 5.34 -6.54 3.48
CA ILE A 56 5.26 -7.66 2.54
C ILE A 56 4.74 -7.19 1.18
N ALA A 57 3.68 -6.38 1.16
CA ALA A 57 3.11 -5.86 -0.09
C ALA A 57 4.10 -4.96 -0.86
N LEU A 58 4.80 -4.06 -0.17
CA LEU A 58 5.76 -3.14 -0.80
C LEU A 58 7.03 -3.84 -1.25
N GLN A 59 7.51 -4.85 -0.51
CA GLN A 59 8.63 -5.69 -0.94
C GLN A 59 8.27 -6.53 -2.16
N TRP A 60 7.07 -7.13 -2.19
CA TRP A 60 6.57 -7.83 -3.38
C TRP A 60 6.51 -6.87 -4.58
N LEU A 61 5.94 -5.66 -4.39
CA LEU A 61 5.87 -4.68 -5.47
C LEU A 61 7.27 -4.27 -5.94
N ALA A 62 8.24 -4.10 -5.05
CA ALA A 62 9.62 -3.77 -5.43
C ALA A 62 10.26 -4.85 -6.33
N LEU A 63 9.94 -6.13 -6.11
CA LEU A 63 10.44 -7.26 -6.90
C LEU A 63 9.72 -7.43 -8.24
N HIS A 64 8.41 -7.13 -8.29
CA HIS A 64 7.55 -7.47 -9.43
C HIS A 64 7.06 -6.28 -10.25
N PHE A 65 7.34 -5.04 -9.83
CA PHE A 65 6.78 -3.83 -10.45
C PHE A 65 6.98 -3.75 -11.96
N GLN A 66 8.18 -4.09 -12.47
CA GLN A 66 8.44 -3.96 -13.90
C GLN A 66 7.57 -4.91 -14.73
N ALA A 67 7.44 -6.17 -14.29
CA ALA A 67 6.59 -7.16 -14.93
C ALA A 67 5.11 -6.78 -14.82
N LEU A 68 4.67 -6.35 -13.64
CA LEU A 68 3.30 -5.90 -13.40
C LEU A 68 2.92 -4.70 -14.29
N LYS A 69 3.83 -3.73 -14.43
CA LYS A 69 3.65 -2.56 -15.29
C LYS A 69 3.60 -2.94 -16.78
N GLU A 70 4.25 -4.02 -17.19
CA GLU A 70 4.16 -4.51 -18.56
C GLU A 70 2.86 -5.28 -18.82
N GLU A 71 2.37 -6.01 -17.81
CA GLU A 71 1.11 -6.75 -17.88
C GLU A 71 -0.12 -5.84 -17.95
N TRP A 72 -0.10 -4.68 -17.28
CA TRP A 72 -1.22 -3.73 -17.25
C TRP A 72 -1.16 -2.63 -18.32
N LYS A 73 -0.32 -2.79 -19.34
CA LYS A 73 -0.26 -1.86 -20.48
C LYS A 73 -1.34 -2.13 -21.51
#